data_AF-A0A0G1WIF0-F1
#
_entry.id   AF-A0A0G1WIF0-F1
#
_cell.length_a   1.000
_cell.length_b   1.000
_cell.length_c   1.000
_cell.angle_alpha   90.00
_cell.angle_beta   90.00
_cell.angle_gamma   90.00
#
_symmetry.space_group_name_H-M   'P 1'
#
loop_
_entity.id
_entity.type
_entity.pdbx_description
1 polymer ?
#
loop_
_entity_poly.entity_id
_entity_poly.type
_entity_poly.pdbx_seq_one_letter_code
_entity_poly.pdbx_strand_id
1 'polypeptide(L)' 'MHDNYENINEEGVYKVGSVVPEDGVYACVPCGNKKFLKAGSRFKSCLACFGKERRLFRKGMELWEKIADK' A
#
# COMPACT_ATOMS: atom_id res chain seq x y z
N MET A 1 -24.85 -17.88 -9.17
CA MET A 1 -23.64 -17.76 -10.01
C MET A 1 -22.60 -17.04 -9.16
N HIS A 2 -21.65 -17.79 -8.60
CA HIS A 2 -20.18 -17.62 -8.75
C HIS A 2 -19.69 -16.16 -8.79
N ASP A 3 -18.67 -15.70 -8.08
CA ASP A 3 -17.80 -16.13 -6.99
C ASP A 3 -16.82 -14.94 -6.77
N ASN A 4 -16.36 -14.71 -5.53
CA ASN A 4 -15.09 -14.06 -5.16
C ASN A 4 -14.72 -12.66 -5.70
N TYR A 5 -15.00 -11.60 -4.92
CA TYR A 5 -14.08 -10.46 -4.80
C TYR A 5 -14.10 -9.83 -3.40
N GLU A 6 -14.00 -10.66 -2.37
CA GLU A 6 -13.64 -10.19 -1.03
C GLU A 6 -12.13 -10.00 -0.96
N ASN A 7 -11.62 -8.78 -1.18
CA ASN A 7 -10.35 -8.28 -0.60
C ASN A 7 -10.07 -6.79 -0.92
N ILE A 8 -11.10 -5.94 -1.04
CA ILE A 8 -10.93 -4.50 -0.87
C ILE A 8 -11.56 -4.19 0.49
N ASN A 9 -10.75 -3.91 1.51
CA ASN A 9 -11.29 -3.17 2.66
C ASN A 9 -11.89 -1.89 2.08
N GLU A 10 -13.14 -1.57 2.42
CA GLU A 10 -13.93 -0.45 1.88
C GLU A 10 -13.22 0.93 1.94
N GLU A 11 -12.02 1.00 2.53
CA GLU A 11 -11.13 2.16 2.66
C GLU A 11 -9.95 2.21 1.65
N GLY A 12 -9.77 1.23 0.75
CA GLY A 12 -8.75 1.31 -0.32
C GLY A 12 -7.28 1.28 0.15
N VAL A 13 -7.03 0.78 1.36
CA VAL A 13 -5.69 0.68 1.98
C VAL A 13 -5.15 -0.75 2.03
N TYR A 14 -3.84 -0.88 1.79
CA TYR A 14 -3.10 -2.14 1.65
C TYR A 14 -1.92 -2.19 2.63
N LYS A 15 -1.77 -3.32 3.34
CA LYS A 15 -0.67 -3.52 4.29
C LYS A 15 0.63 -3.89 3.59
N VAL A 16 1.76 -3.53 4.19
CA VAL A 16 3.06 -4.08 3.79
C VAL A 16 3.06 -5.60 3.85
N GLY A 17 3.60 -6.23 2.81
CA GLY A 17 3.62 -7.68 2.63
C GLY A 17 2.43 -8.23 1.84
N SER A 18 1.31 -7.50 1.76
CA SER A 18 0.17 -7.90 0.94
C SER A 18 0.51 -7.87 -0.55
N VAL A 19 -0.23 -8.66 -1.32
CA VAL A 19 -0.10 -8.69 -2.79
C VAL A 19 -0.79 -7.48 -3.39
N VAL A 20 -0.14 -6.88 -4.38
CA VAL A 20 -0.66 -5.76 -5.17
C VAL A 20 -1.75 -6.31 -6.09
N PRO A 21 -3.00 -5.82 -6.00
CA PRO A 21 -4.10 -6.37 -6.79
C PRO A 21 -3.99 -5.97 -8.26
N GLU A 22 -3.58 -4.73 -8.53
CA GLU A 22 -3.57 -4.15 -9.88
C GLU A 22 -2.34 -3.25 -10.09
N ASP A 23 -1.89 -3.16 -11.34
CA ASP A 23 -0.86 -2.21 -11.73
C ASP A 23 -1.35 -0.77 -11.50
N GLY A 24 -0.50 0.08 -10.92
CA GLY A 24 -0.88 1.47 -10.67
C GLY A 24 0.08 2.21 -9.75
N VAL A 25 -0.22 3.49 -9.55
CA VAL A 25 0.50 4.33 -8.59
C VAL A 25 -0.15 4.19 -7.23
N TYR A 26 0.66 3.89 -6.22
CA TYR A 26 0.22 3.80 -4.83
C TYR A 26 0.96 4.83 -4.00
N ALA A 27 0.29 5.43 -3.01
CA ALA A 27 0.88 6.32 -2.03
C ALA A 27 1.08 5.61 -0.69
N CYS A 28 2.20 5.88 -0.04
CA CYS A 28 2.43 5.50 1.35
C CYS A 28 1.60 6.41 2.25
N VAL A 29 0.58 5.87 2.92
CA VAL A 29 -0.34 6.64 3.78
C VAL A 29 0.39 7.53 4.80
N PRO A 30 1.44 7.08 5.53
CA PRO A 30 2.06 7.92 6.55
C PRO A 30 2.94 9.05 6.00
N CYS A 31 3.38 9.04 4.73
CA CYS A 31 4.27 10.08 4.20
C CYS A 31 3.93 10.60 2.80
N GLY A 32 2.88 10.09 2.15
CA GLY A 32 2.46 10.47 0.80
C GLY A 32 3.41 10.04 -0.33
N ASN A 33 4.47 9.28 -0.06
CA ASN A 33 5.42 8.89 -1.11
C ASN A 33 4.76 7.94 -2.11
N LYS A 34 4.86 8.31 -3.39
CA LYS A 34 4.19 7.64 -4.48
C LYS A 34 5.12 6.66 -5.18
N LYS A 35 4.61 5.49 -5.54
CA LYS A 35 5.36 4.50 -6.30
C LYS A 35 4.45 3.72 -7.22
N PHE A 36 4.90 3.52 -8.45
CA PHE A 36 4.27 2.57 -9.35
C PHE A 36 4.57 1.13 -8.89
N LEU A 37 3.52 0.34 -8.66
CA LEU A 37 3.61 -1.05 -8.25
C LEU A 37 2.87 -1.91 -9.27
N LYS A 38 3.43 -3.11 -9.50
CA LYS A 38 2.87 -4.06 -10.45
C LYS A 38 1.98 -5.08 -9.76
N ALA A 39 0.90 -5.48 -10.43
CA ALA A 39 0.03 -6.56 -9.97
C ALA A 39 0.84 -7.84 -9.66
N GLY A 40 0.45 -8.56 -8.62
CA GLY A 40 1.15 -9.77 -8.16
C GLY A 40 2.45 -9.53 -7.38
N SER A 41 2.98 -8.30 -7.36
CA SER A 41 4.11 -7.94 -6.49
C SER A 41 3.66 -7.81 -5.03
N ARG A 42 4.59 -7.72 -4.07
CA ARG A 42 4.26 -7.42 -2.67
C ARG A 42 4.52 -5.96 -2.33
N PHE A 43 3.62 -5.34 -1.57
CA PHE A 43 3.83 -4.02 -0.98
C PHE A 43 5.05 -4.04 -0.06
N LYS A 44 6.06 -3.22 -0.37
CA LYS A 44 7.28 -3.10 0.45
C LYS A 44 7.10 -2.03 1.53
N SER A 45 7.96 -2.06 2.54
CA SER A 45 8.05 -0.99 3.55
C SER A 45 8.10 0.38 2.88
N CYS A 46 7.21 1.26 3.31
CA CYS A 46 7.01 2.58 2.70
C CYS A 46 7.54 3.72 3.57
N LEU A 47 8.04 3.40 4.77
CA LEU A 47 8.67 4.34 5.70
C LEU A 47 9.98 4.93 5.19
N ALA A 48 10.32 4.72 3.91
CA ALA A 48 11.50 5.25 3.28
C ALA A 48 11.70 6.76 3.58
N CYS A 49 10.59 7.48 3.54
CA CYS A 49 10.44 8.90 3.81
C CYS A 49 10.99 9.36 5.17
N PHE A 50 10.81 8.55 6.22
CA PHE A 50 11.13 8.94 7.59
C PHE A 50 12.62 8.80 7.93
N GLY A 51 13.47 8.40 6.97
CA GLY A 51 14.93 8.36 7.17
C GLY A 51 15.35 7.63 8.46
N LYS A 52 15.93 8.39 9.40
CA LYS A 52 16.40 7.89 10.71
C LYS A 52 15.28 7.71 11.74
N GLU A 53 14.16 8.41 11.58
CA GLU A 53 13.00 8.38 12.49
C GLU A 53 12.10 7.16 12.28
N ARG A 54 12.38 6.34 11.26
CA ARG A 54 11.69 5.06 11.00
C ARG A 54 11.58 4.15 12.22
N ARG A 55 12.53 4.23 13.15
CA ARG A 55 12.57 3.42 14.38
C ARG A 55 11.43 3.77 15.36
N LEU A 56 10.84 4.96 15.22
CA LEU A 56 9.73 5.42 16.05
C LEU A 56 8.37 4.91 15.54
N PHE A 57 8.30 4.45 14.29
CA PHE A 57 7.06 3.92 13.72
C PHE A 57 6.80 2.50 14.20
N ARG A 58 5.66 2.32 14.87
CA ARG A 58 5.15 0.99 15.23
C ARG A 58 4.94 0.15 13.96
N LYS A 59 5.42 -1.09 13.98
CA LYS A 59 5.12 -2.10 12.96
C LYS A 59 3.62 -2.18 12.73
N GLY A 60 3.18 -2.06 11.48
CA GLY A 60 1.76 -2.13 11.10
C GLY A 60 1.10 -0.80 10.73
N MET A 61 1.77 0.35 10.93
CA MET A 61 1.30 1.64 10.41
C MET A 61 1.75 1.92 8.96
N GLU A 62 2.45 0.96 8.37
CA GLU A 62 2.92 1.04 6.99
C GLU A 62 1.81 0.56 6.05
N LEU A 63 1.06 1.53 5.52
CA LEU A 63 -0.06 1.30 4.63
C LEU A 63 0.21 1.97 3.28
N TRP A 64 -0.33 1.36 2.24
CA TRP A 64 -0.36 1.88 0.89
C TRP A 64 -1.81 2.13 0.47
N GLU A 65 -2.06 3.18 -0.28
CA GLU A 65 -3.37 3.47 -0.90
C GLU A 65 -3.18 3.58 -2.41
N LYS A 66 -4.17 3.16 -3.21
CA LYS A 66 -4.11 3.31 -4.68
C LYS A 66 -4.51 4.73 -5.04
N ILE A 67 -3.67 5.43 -5.80
CA ILE A 67 -4.03 6.72 -6.39
C ILE A 67 -4.75 6.45 -7.70
N ALA A 68 -6.06 6.70 -7.74
CA ALA A 68 -6.78 6.79 -8.99
C ALA A 68 -6.47 8.15 -9.64
N ASP A 69 -5.85 8.12 -10.81
CA ASP A 69 -5.80 9.30 -11.69
C ASP A 69 -7.26 9.56 -12.13
N LYS A 70 -7.83 10.69 -11.70
CA LYS A 70 -9.19 11.11 -12.08
C LYS A 70 -9.17 11.92 -13.35
#